data_AF-A0A963ZCD7-F1
#
_entry.id   AF-A0A963ZCD7-F1
#
_cell.length_a   1.000
_cell.length_b   1.000
_cell.length_c   1.000
_cell.angle_alpha   90.00
_cell.angle_beta   90.00
_cell.angle_gamma   90.00
#
_symmetry.space_group_name_H-M   'P 1'
#
loop_
_entity.id
_entity.type
_entity.pdbx_description
1 polymer ?
#
loop_
_entity_poly.entity_id
_entity_poly.type
_entity_poly.pdbx_seq_one_letter_code
_entity_poly.pdbx_strand_id
1 'polypeptide(L)'
;MNIIRKILLLAVVLGSINVHGQIVSQNFYTYRLDNMFNANPAYSAEGEGVNFIINAMSQNQGVSFANKNFMGGVYSKISPSQGLGARIVSDTRGAFQVLKGDITYAYILKINEDSHLNFGINSGILNTNLVTSRIENYELLDQSDAQLYSPYFNSLQFTAGFGALYKLDKLEVSIALPNLVSTNDDIITYLNGALQYTFDAGEKFKVTPWLSYQNLPVIKSVGGLYVKGDYLDKLWLQAGYQTNSAFSAMAGFKWENFGIGYGYTFSNKLFSVISTGYHEVSLRYQLVNNKEDVAPSSGNTTLADILSEMTRLADTEVTEENKEDLKDQLVKLKKELLNAEIDNTDPKQAKKVEEQLTAINEKLIILEQKLK
;
A
#
# COMPACT_ATOMS: atom_id res chain seq x y z
N MET A 1 22.06 -3.68 24.53
CA MET A 1 21.10 -4.12 25.58
C MET A 1 19.92 -3.15 25.82
N ASN A 2 20.01 -1.85 25.47
CA ASN A 2 18.94 -0.86 25.74
C ASN A 2 17.79 -0.84 24.71
N ILE A 3 18.00 -1.30 23.48
CA ILE A 3 16.98 -1.29 22.41
C ILE A 3 15.95 -2.42 22.61
N ILE A 4 16.39 -3.62 22.98
CA ILE A 4 15.51 -4.79 23.21
C ILE A 4 14.50 -4.52 24.35
N ARG A 5 14.94 -3.86 25.44
CA ARG A 5 14.04 -3.45 26.52
C ARG A 5 13.01 -2.40 26.08
N LYS A 6 13.38 -1.47 25.21
CA LYS A 6 12.47 -0.46 24.66
C LYS A 6 11.43 -1.06 23.71
N ILE A 7 11.83 -2.04 22.90
CA ILE A 7 10.94 -2.81 22.01
C ILE A 7 9.92 -3.60 22.84
N LEU A 8 10.36 -4.27 23.91
CA LEU A 8 9.47 -5.01 24.81
C LEU A 8 8.49 -4.10 25.55
N LEU A 9 8.93 -2.91 25.97
CA LEU A 9 8.06 -1.91 26.61
C LEU A 9 6.99 -1.38 25.64
N LEU A 10 7.32 -1.12 24.38
CA LEU A 10 6.35 -0.69 23.37
C LEU A 10 5.31 -1.78 23.06
N ALA A 11 5.75 -3.05 23.00
CA ALA A 11 4.87 -4.20 22.81
C ALA A 11 3.90 -4.42 23.99
N VAL A 12 4.31 -4.12 25.21
CA VAL A 12 3.47 -4.25 26.42
C VAL A 12 2.43 -3.13 26.51
N VAL A 13 2.76 -1.90 26.08
CA VAL A 13 1.81 -0.78 26.07
C VAL A 13 0.66 -0.98 25.08
N LEU A 14 0.91 -1.66 23.96
CA LEU A 14 -0.12 -1.99 22.95
C LEU A 14 -1.08 -3.13 23.35
N GLY A 15 -0.82 -3.80 24.48
CA GLY A 15 -1.56 -4.99 24.93
C GLY A 15 -2.76 -4.72 25.86
N SER A 16 -2.99 -3.47 26.28
CA SER A 16 -3.94 -3.15 27.36
C SER A 16 -5.15 -2.37 26.86
N ILE A 17 -6.09 -3.02 26.17
CA ILE A 17 -7.40 -2.44 25.86
C ILE A 17 -8.48 -3.53 25.97
N ASN A 18 -9.43 -3.33 26.88
CA ASN A 18 -10.60 -4.18 27.03
C ASN A 18 -11.63 -3.82 25.95
N VAL A 19 -12.30 -4.82 25.36
CA VAL A 19 -13.38 -4.58 24.38
C VAL A 19 -14.59 -5.45 24.69
N HIS A 20 -15.77 -4.83 24.61
CA HIS A 20 -17.09 -5.44 24.62
C HIS A 20 -17.56 -5.59 23.17
N GLY A 21 -18.12 -6.75 22.82
CA GLY A 21 -18.29 -7.18 21.42
C GLY A 21 -19.56 -6.72 20.70
N GLN A 22 -19.42 -6.53 19.38
CA GLN A 22 -20.40 -6.87 18.33
C GLN A 22 -19.60 -7.41 17.13
N ILE A 23 -20.13 -8.44 16.43
CA ILE A 23 -19.40 -9.18 15.39
C ILE A 23 -19.50 -8.44 14.04
N VAL A 24 -18.41 -7.79 13.62
CA VAL A 24 -18.06 -7.60 12.20
C VAL A 24 -16.55 -7.82 12.08
N SER A 25 -16.13 -9.01 11.65
CA SER A 25 -14.69 -9.30 11.61
C SER A 25 -14.03 -8.55 10.45
N GLN A 26 -13.36 -7.44 10.73
CA GLN A 26 -12.59 -6.64 9.76
C GLN A 26 -11.24 -7.29 9.37
N ASN A 27 -11.16 -8.62 9.50
CA ASN A 27 -9.97 -9.46 9.31
C ASN A 27 -9.62 -9.71 7.83
N PHE A 28 -10.00 -8.81 6.93
CA PHE A 28 -9.63 -8.86 5.52
C PHE A 28 -8.38 -8.04 5.19
N TYR A 29 -7.87 -7.24 6.13
CA TYR A 29 -6.54 -6.65 6.05
C TYR A 29 -5.53 -7.66 6.57
N THR A 30 -4.84 -8.31 5.65
CA THR A 30 -3.91 -9.37 5.98
C THR A 30 -2.55 -9.08 5.37
N TYR A 31 -1.49 -9.38 6.13
CA TYR A 31 -0.09 -9.27 5.72
C TYR A 31 0.38 -10.40 4.81
N ARG A 32 -0.54 -11.23 4.31
CA ARG A 32 -0.19 -12.47 3.64
C ARG A 32 0.19 -12.22 2.18
N LEU A 33 1.12 -13.04 1.69
CA LEU A 33 1.65 -12.99 0.31
C LEU A 33 2.24 -11.61 -0.10
N ASP A 34 2.91 -10.93 0.83
CA ASP A 34 3.68 -9.70 0.53
C ASP A 34 2.82 -8.53 0.01
N ASN A 35 1.58 -8.41 0.49
CA ASN A 35 0.68 -7.30 0.18
C ASN A 35 0.53 -6.33 1.36
N MET A 36 1.57 -5.54 1.61
CA MET A 36 1.53 -4.50 2.64
C MET A 36 0.54 -3.37 2.32
N PHE A 37 0.24 -3.12 1.05
CA PHE A 37 -0.75 -2.12 0.61
C PHE A 37 -2.16 -2.46 1.12
N ASN A 38 -2.51 -3.74 1.21
CA ASN A 38 -3.77 -4.13 1.85
C ASN A 38 -3.77 -3.76 3.35
N ALA A 39 -2.69 -4.06 4.06
CA ALA A 39 -2.63 -3.85 5.50
C ALA A 39 -2.51 -2.36 5.90
N ASN A 40 -1.85 -1.54 5.08
CA ASN A 40 -1.47 -0.18 5.45
C ASN A 40 -1.48 0.78 4.23
N PRO A 41 -2.28 1.87 4.25
CA PRO A 41 -2.38 2.81 3.13
C PRO A 41 -1.08 3.58 2.85
N ALA A 42 -0.13 3.65 3.79
CA ALA A 42 1.17 4.31 3.58
C ALA A 42 2.03 3.62 2.50
N TYR A 43 1.74 2.35 2.19
CA TYR A 43 2.41 1.61 1.11
C TYR A 43 1.89 1.98 -0.29
N SER A 44 0.87 2.84 -0.42
CA SER A 44 0.41 3.30 -1.74
C SER A 44 1.43 4.19 -2.48
N ALA A 45 2.42 4.73 -1.76
CA ALA A 45 3.56 5.45 -2.32
C ALA A 45 4.82 4.58 -2.52
N GLU A 46 4.73 3.28 -2.24
CA GLU A 46 5.83 2.33 -2.41
C GLU A 46 5.79 1.63 -3.78
N GLY A 47 6.96 1.14 -4.20
CA GLY A 47 7.12 0.47 -5.48
C GLY A 47 7.23 1.43 -6.67
N GLU A 48 7.70 0.88 -7.79
CA GLU A 48 7.88 1.62 -9.03
C GLU A 48 6.68 1.45 -9.96
N GLY A 49 6.39 2.48 -10.74
CA GLY A 49 5.30 2.46 -11.72
C GLY A 49 3.91 2.21 -11.12
N VAL A 50 2.99 1.77 -11.96
CA VAL A 50 1.62 1.46 -11.57
C VAL A 50 1.54 -0.03 -11.19
N ASN A 51 1.18 -0.30 -9.94
CA ASN A 51 1.09 -1.64 -9.39
C ASN A 51 -0.37 -2.07 -9.30
N PHE A 52 -0.71 -3.18 -9.94
CA PHE A 52 -1.98 -3.88 -9.81
C PHE A 52 -1.78 -5.11 -8.94
N ILE A 53 -2.68 -5.35 -7.99
CA ILE A 53 -2.62 -6.51 -7.11
C ILE A 53 -4.00 -7.12 -6.92
N ILE A 54 -4.05 -8.45 -6.92
CA ILE A 54 -5.25 -9.23 -6.64
C ILE A 54 -4.88 -10.30 -5.62
N ASN A 55 -5.64 -10.39 -4.53
CA ASN A 55 -5.56 -11.49 -3.58
C ASN A 55 -6.90 -12.20 -3.52
N ALA A 56 -6.88 -13.52 -3.58
CA ALA A 56 -8.06 -14.36 -3.39
C ALA A 56 -7.75 -15.42 -2.34
N MET A 57 -8.59 -15.50 -1.31
CA MET A 57 -8.49 -16.47 -0.23
C MET A 57 -9.78 -17.27 -0.14
N SER A 58 -9.65 -18.55 0.17
CA SER A 58 -10.80 -19.39 0.52
C SER A 58 -10.45 -20.36 1.64
N GLN A 59 -11.36 -20.44 2.62
CA GLN A 59 -11.23 -21.25 3.83
C GLN A 59 -12.22 -22.41 3.83
N ASN A 60 -11.85 -23.53 4.46
CA ASN A 60 -12.74 -24.68 4.69
C ASN A 60 -13.35 -25.22 3.39
N GLN A 61 -12.48 -25.58 2.44
CA GLN A 61 -12.91 -26.15 1.16
C GLN A 61 -13.77 -27.40 1.38
N GLY A 62 -14.85 -27.53 0.60
CA GLY A 62 -15.77 -28.66 0.71
C GLY A 62 -16.84 -28.54 1.80
N VAL A 63 -16.89 -27.43 2.54
CA VAL A 63 -17.94 -27.16 3.53
C VAL A 63 -18.89 -26.07 3.00
N SER A 64 -20.20 -26.28 3.16
CA SER A 64 -21.20 -25.23 2.95
C SER A 64 -20.84 -24.01 3.81
N PHE A 65 -21.07 -22.79 3.30
CA PHE A 65 -20.68 -21.55 3.98
C PHE A 65 -19.18 -21.27 4.10
N ALA A 66 -18.33 -21.90 3.27
CA ALA A 66 -16.91 -21.56 3.17
C ALA A 66 -16.67 -20.03 3.11
N ASN A 67 -15.74 -19.56 3.93
CA ASN A 67 -15.34 -18.16 3.96
C ASN A 67 -14.49 -17.85 2.75
N LYS A 68 -14.73 -16.71 2.11
CA LYS A 68 -14.00 -16.25 0.93
C LYS A 68 -13.61 -14.79 1.12
N ASN A 69 -12.39 -14.46 0.74
CA ASN A 69 -11.93 -13.08 0.71
C ASN A 69 -11.33 -12.79 -0.67
N PHE A 70 -11.67 -11.64 -1.22
CA PHE A 70 -11.12 -11.14 -2.46
C PHE A 70 -10.71 -9.69 -2.24
N MET A 71 -9.54 -9.33 -2.73
CA MET A 71 -9.05 -7.96 -2.76
C MET A 71 -8.47 -7.69 -4.15
N GLY A 72 -8.90 -6.59 -4.76
CA GLY A 72 -8.29 -6.05 -5.96
C GLY A 72 -7.83 -4.63 -5.66
N GLY A 73 -6.63 -4.27 -6.07
CA GLY A 73 -6.03 -2.97 -5.79
C GLY A 73 -5.17 -2.47 -6.92
N VAL A 74 -5.09 -1.15 -7.02
CA VAL A 74 -4.15 -0.44 -7.87
C VAL A 74 -3.50 0.68 -7.06
N TYR A 75 -2.20 0.85 -7.16
CA TYR A 75 -1.50 1.97 -6.53
C TYR A 75 -0.26 2.36 -7.32
N SER A 76 0.15 3.62 -7.19
CA SER A 76 1.30 4.16 -7.89
C SER A 76 1.88 5.31 -7.08
N LYS A 77 3.20 5.40 -7.09
CA LYS A 77 3.89 6.65 -6.81
C LYS A 77 3.58 7.64 -7.94
N ILE A 78 3.04 8.80 -7.61
CA ILE A 78 2.64 9.85 -8.58
C ILE A 78 3.64 11.01 -8.62
N SER A 79 4.46 11.14 -7.57
CA SER A 79 5.59 12.07 -7.51
C SER A 79 6.67 11.50 -6.58
N PRO A 80 7.89 12.07 -6.53
CA PRO A 80 8.94 11.62 -5.62
C PRO A 80 8.51 11.54 -4.14
N SER A 81 7.49 12.31 -3.74
CA SER A 81 6.98 12.40 -2.38
C SER A 81 5.51 11.99 -2.20
N GLN A 82 4.80 11.57 -3.25
CA GLN A 82 3.37 11.29 -3.17
C GLN A 82 2.99 9.98 -3.87
N GLY A 83 2.03 9.27 -3.30
CA GLY A 83 1.42 8.08 -3.86
C GLY A 83 -0.11 8.12 -3.79
N LEU A 84 -0.73 7.46 -4.75
CA LEU A 84 -2.17 7.28 -4.82
C LEU A 84 -2.49 5.80 -5.04
N GLY A 85 -3.65 5.38 -4.55
CA GLY A 85 -4.15 4.05 -4.81
C GLY A 85 -5.65 3.94 -4.59
N ALA A 86 -6.19 2.81 -5.00
CA ALA A 86 -7.55 2.41 -4.76
C ALA A 86 -7.61 0.90 -4.57
N ARG A 87 -8.59 0.42 -3.80
CA ARG A 87 -8.82 -1.01 -3.64
C ARG A 87 -10.29 -1.32 -3.42
N ILE A 88 -10.69 -2.50 -3.84
CA ILE A 88 -11.98 -3.10 -3.54
C ILE A 88 -11.71 -4.40 -2.79
N VAL A 89 -12.47 -4.62 -1.72
CA VAL A 89 -12.42 -5.84 -0.91
C VAL A 89 -13.82 -6.44 -0.85
N SER A 90 -13.95 -7.73 -1.13
CA SER A 90 -15.15 -8.52 -0.89
C SER A 90 -14.81 -9.64 0.08
N ASP A 91 -15.41 -9.61 1.27
CA ASP A 91 -15.19 -10.61 2.31
C ASP A 91 -16.54 -11.26 2.62
N THR A 92 -16.64 -12.58 2.43
CA THR A 92 -17.87 -13.32 2.72
C THR A 92 -17.59 -14.33 3.82
N ARG A 93 -18.32 -14.22 4.93
CA ARG A 93 -18.19 -15.10 6.09
C ARG A 93 -19.57 -15.59 6.52
N GLY A 94 -19.78 -16.92 6.47
CA GLY A 94 -21.12 -17.45 6.70
C GLY A 94 -22.14 -16.86 5.70
N ALA A 95 -23.28 -16.38 6.18
CA ALA A 95 -24.27 -15.72 5.34
C ALA A 95 -24.01 -14.23 5.09
N PHE A 96 -23.00 -13.63 5.74
CA PHE A 96 -22.73 -12.20 5.63
C PHE A 96 -21.65 -11.92 4.58
N GLN A 97 -21.84 -10.80 3.88
CA GLN A 97 -20.87 -10.25 2.94
C GLN A 97 -20.56 -8.80 3.33
N VAL A 98 -19.27 -8.47 3.27
CA VAL A 98 -18.76 -7.10 3.34
C VAL A 98 -18.16 -6.77 1.98
N LEU A 99 -18.62 -5.68 1.38
CA LEU A 99 -18.01 -5.07 0.20
C LEU A 99 -17.46 -3.71 0.60
N LYS A 100 -16.17 -3.49 0.39
CA LYS A 100 -15.49 -2.24 0.70
C LYS A 100 -14.80 -1.68 -0.52
N GLY A 101 -14.91 -0.37 -0.75
CA GLY A 101 -14.11 0.37 -1.72
C GLY A 101 -13.38 1.51 -1.03
N ASP A 102 -12.05 1.57 -1.19
CA ASP A 102 -11.18 2.60 -0.61
C ASP A 102 -10.42 3.33 -1.72
N ILE A 103 -10.21 4.64 -1.53
CA ILE A 103 -9.15 5.42 -2.17
C ILE A 103 -8.09 5.71 -1.11
N THR A 104 -6.82 5.68 -1.49
CA THR A 104 -5.67 5.90 -0.61
C THR A 104 -4.78 7.00 -1.15
N TYR A 105 -4.27 7.84 -0.25
CA TYR A 105 -3.22 8.80 -0.56
C TYR A 105 -2.08 8.64 0.46
N ALA A 106 -0.84 8.71 0.00
CA ALA A 106 0.33 8.67 0.87
C ALA A 106 1.33 9.77 0.52
N TYR A 107 1.96 10.33 1.56
CA TYR A 107 3.01 11.32 1.47
C TYR A 107 4.29 10.80 2.11
N ILE A 108 5.40 10.88 1.37
CA ILE A 108 6.74 10.48 1.80
C ILE A 108 7.47 11.71 2.32
N LEU A 109 7.68 11.75 3.63
CA LEU A 109 8.57 12.71 4.28
C LEU A 109 9.98 12.13 4.31
N LYS A 110 10.85 12.59 3.42
CA LYS A 110 12.28 12.24 3.44
C LYS A 110 12.93 12.90 4.67
N ILE A 111 13.62 12.10 5.48
CA ILE A 111 14.38 12.58 6.65
C ILE A 111 15.84 12.77 6.25
N ASN A 112 16.40 11.79 5.54
CA ASN A 112 17.72 11.83 4.91
C ASN A 112 17.74 10.87 3.70
N GLU A 113 18.92 10.60 3.13
CA GLU A 113 19.07 9.73 1.95
C GLU A 113 18.62 8.29 2.22
N ASP A 114 18.90 7.77 3.42
CA ASP A 114 18.64 6.38 3.78
C ASP A 114 17.33 6.17 4.55
N SER A 115 16.60 7.24 4.90
CA SER A 115 15.40 7.12 5.73
C SER A 115 14.29 8.10 5.37
N HIS A 116 13.07 7.59 5.45
CA HIS A 116 11.87 8.34 5.18
C HIS A 116 10.70 7.81 6.01
N LEU A 117 9.72 8.68 6.21
CA LEU A 117 8.48 8.39 6.89
C LEU A 117 7.32 8.62 5.93
N ASN A 118 6.58 7.57 5.61
CA ASN A 118 5.39 7.66 4.80
C ASN A 118 4.18 7.79 5.71
N PHE A 119 3.34 8.76 5.43
CA PHE A 119 2.01 8.90 6.03
C PHE A 119 0.96 8.59 4.98
N GLY A 120 0.09 7.64 5.28
CA GLY A 120 -1.01 7.24 4.42
C GLY A 120 -2.36 7.53 5.07
N ILE A 121 -3.32 7.92 4.25
CA ILE A 121 -4.72 7.99 4.61
C ILE A 121 -5.53 7.17 3.61
N ASN A 122 -6.62 6.57 4.08
CA ASN A 122 -7.63 5.98 3.20
C ASN A 122 -9.01 6.49 3.57
N SER A 123 -9.88 6.54 2.56
CA SER A 123 -11.26 6.95 2.69
C SER A 123 -12.11 6.13 1.72
N GLY A 124 -13.29 5.72 2.14
CA GLY A 124 -14.04 4.72 1.40
C GLY A 124 -15.44 4.48 1.92
N ILE A 125 -16.11 3.54 1.25
CA ILE A 125 -17.43 3.04 1.64
C ILE A 125 -17.31 1.55 2.00
N LEU A 126 -18.02 1.15 3.03
CA LEU A 126 -18.15 -0.23 3.47
C LEU A 126 -19.64 -0.56 3.52
N ASN A 127 -20.04 -1.56 2.76
CA ASN A 127 -21.39 -2.09 2.78
C ASN A 127 -21.36 -3.50 3.36
N THR A 128 -22.14 -3.73 4.40
CA THR A 128 -22.39 -5.07 4.96
C THR A 128 -23.80 -5.47 4.61
N ASN A 129 -23.99 -6.72 4.16
CA ASN A 129 -25.30 -7.25 3.83
C ASN A 129 -25.40 -8.75 4.16
N LEU A 130 -26.64 -9.22 4.35
CA LEU A 130 -26.97 -10.63 4.40
C LEU A 130 -27.15 -11.16 2.97
N VAL A 131 -26.58 -12.33 2.69
CA VAL A 131 -26.72 -13.04 1.41
C VAL A 131 -27.67 -14.21 1.61
N THR A 132 -28.97 -13.95 1.43
CA THR A 132 -30.06 -14.91 1.68
C THR A 132 -29.91 -16.20 0.86
N SER A 133 -29.41 -16.11 -0.37
CA SER A 133 -29.17 -17.28 -1.22
C SER A 133 -28.18 -18.30 -0.66
N ARG A 134 -27.38 -17.92 0.35
CA ARG A 134 -26.52 -18.88 1.06
C ARG A 134 -27.29 -19.70 2.09
N ILE A 135 -28.43 -19.22 2.57
CA ILE A 135 -29.22 -19.80 3.68
C ILE A 135 -30.61 -20.32 3.25
N GLU A 136 -30.98 -20.25 1.98
CA GLU A 136 -32.30 -20.63 1.44
C GLU A 136 -32.74 -22.08 1.77
N ASN A 137 -31.80 -23.00 1.96
CA ASN A 137 -32.07 -24.43 2.21
C ASN A 137 -31.68 -24.89 3.62
N TYR A 138 -31.56 -23.96 4.57
CA TYR A 138 -31.18 -24.31 5.94
C TYR A 138 -32.41 -24.71 6.75
N GLU A 139 -32.54 -26.00 7.09
CA GLU A 139 -33.74 -26.58 7.73
C GLU A 139 -34.12 -25.95 9.08
N LEU A 140 -33.15 -25.33 9.77
CA LEU A 140 -33.34 -24.67 11.06
C LEU A 140 -33.70 -23.18 10.95
N LEU A 141 -33.84 -22.64 9.74
CA LEU A 141 -34.16 -21.25 9.48
C LEU A 141 -35.59 -21.12 8.94
N ASP A 142 -36.41 -20.28 9.57
CA ASP A 142 -37.72 -19.91 9.06
C ASP A 142 -37.58 -19.02 7.81
N GLN A 143 -37.73 -19.63 6.63
CA GLN A 143 -37.64 -18.92 5.34
C GLN A 143 -38.79 -17.94 5.12
N SER A 144 -39.84 -17.96 5.96
CA SER A 144 -40.94 -16.99 5.91
C SER A 144 -40.69 -15.73 6.75
N ASP A 145 -39.58 -15.66 7.48
CA ASP A 145 -39.21 -14.48 8.26
C ASP A 145 -38.94 -13.27 7.35
N ALA A 146 -39.81 -12.25 7.46
CA ALA A 146 -39.71 -11.02 6.71
C ALA A 146 -38.41 -10.23 6.99
N GLN A 147 -37.74 -10.45 8.13
CA GLN A 147 -36.47 -9.79 8.43
C GLN A 147 -35.32 -10.28 7.53
N LEU A 148 -35.37 -11.51 7.03
CA LEU A 148 -34.36 -12.05 6.11
C LEU A 148 -34.33 -11.30 4.77
N TYR A 149 -35.48 -10.77 4.35
CA TYR A 149 -35.65 -10.05 3.08
C TYR A 149 -35.76 -8.53 3.28
N SER A 150 -35.67 -8.06 4.53
CA SER A 150 -35.65 -6.66 4.91
C SER A 150 -34.24 -6.08 4.78
N PRO A 151 -34.08 -4.75 4.59
CA PRO A 151 -32.77 -4.09 4.68
C PRO A 151 -32.19 -4.07 6.11
N TYR A 152 -32.79 -4.79 7.07
CA TYR A 152 -32.34 -4.86 8.47
C TYR A 152 -30.84 -5.15 8.63
N PHE A 153 -30.30 -6.06 7.81
CA PHE A 153 -28.87 -6.42 7.84
C PHE A 153 -28.00 -5.58 6.89
N ASN A 154 -28.60 -4.67 6.12
CA ASN A 154 -27.87 -3.80 5.21
C ASN A 154 -27.34 -2.58 5.97
N SER A 155 -26.03 -2.48 6.07
CA SER A 155 -25.35 -1.36 6.72
C SER A 155 -24.36 -0.74 5.75
N LEU A 156 -24.63 0.50 5.34
CA LEU A 156 -23.71 1.32 4.54
C LEU A 156 -23.01 2.31 5.47
N GLN A 157 -21.69 2.25 5.48
CA GLN A 157 -20.84 3.08 6.32
C GLN A 157 -19.81 3.80 5.46
N PHE A 158 -19.57 5.07 5.76
CA PHE A 158 -18.36 5.74 5.29
C PHE A 158 -17.22 5.44 6.26
N THR A 159 -16.06 5.08 5.72
CA THR A 159 -14.88 4.70 6.51
C THR A 159 -13.69 5.57 6.16
N ALA A 160 -12.91 5.94 7.17
CA ALA A 160 -11.60 6.55 6.99
C ALA A 160 -10.56 5.89 7.89
N GLY A 161 -9.30 5.95 7.47
CA GLY A 161 -8.21 5.34 8.20
C GLY A 161 -6.88 6.00 7.94
N PHE A 162 -5.90 5.55 8.70
CA PHE A 162 -4.56 6.12 8.75
C PHE A 162 -3.50 5.02 8.72
N GLY A 163 -2.34 5.33 8.16
CA GLY A 163 -1.18 4.47 8.15
C GLY A 163 0.10 5.28 8.25
N ALA A 164 1.11 4.68 8.87
CA ALA A 164 2.46 5.19 8.86
C ALA A 164 3.44 4.06 8.55
N LEU A 165 4.50 4.39 7.83
CA LEU A 165 5.60 3.49 7.51
C LEU A 165 6.91 4.27 7.63
N TYR A 166 7.75 3.83 8.56
CA TYR A 166 9.11 4.31 8.69
C TYR A 166 10.05 3.32 7.99
N LYS A 167 10.87 3.81 7.06
CA LYS A 167 11.95 3.04 6.45
C LYS A 167 13.29 3.64 6.81
N LEU A 168 14.25 2.78 7.14
CA LEU A 168 15.65 3.10 7.36
C LEU A 168 16.49 2.00 6.71
N ASP A 169 17.03 2.27 5.53
CA ASP A 169 17.71 1.28 4.68
C ASP A 169 16.85 0.00 4.54
N LYS A 170 17.24 -1.11 5.17
CA LYS A 170 16.55 -2.41 5.10
C LYS A 170 15.53 -2.65 6.22
N LEU A 171 15.42 -1.73 7.18
CA LEU A 171 14.45 -1.79 8.27
C LEU A 171 13.16 -1.11 7.84
N GLU A 172 12.04 -1.78 8.02
CA GLU A 172 10.71 -1.18 7.88
C GLU A 172 9.88 -1.42 9.14
N VAL A 173 9.29 -0.34 9.65
CA VAL A 173 8.37 -0.36 10.79
C VAL A 173 7.10 0.35 10.38
N SER A 174 5.96 -0.32 10.50
CA SER A 174 4.70 0.22 10.03
C SER A 174 3.57 -0.01 11.02
N ILE A 175 2.64 0.95 11.05
CA ILE A 175 1.43 0.92 11.86
C ILE A 175 0.27 1.43 11.01
N ALA A 176 -0.90 0.82 11.12
CA ALA A 176 -2.10 1.23 10.40
C ALA A 176 -3.35 1.02 11.24
N LEU A 177 -4.27 1.96 11.10
CA LEU A 177 -5.64 1.92 11.58
C LEU A 177 -6.54 2.11 10.35
N PRO A 178 -6.67 1.09 9.47
CA PRO A 178 -7.28 1.22 8.14
C PRO A 178 -8.79 1.52 8.17
N ASN A 179 -9.44 1.34 9.31
CA ASN A 179 -10.84 1.65 9.57
C ASN A 179 -10.99 2.47 10.87
N LEU A 180 -10.12 3.46 11.09
CA LEU A 180 -10.11 4.26 12.32
C LEU A 180 -11.48 4.91 12.61
N VAL A 181 -12.14 5.41 11.57
CA VAL A 181 -13.45 6.05 11.65
C VAL A 181 -14.41 5.27 10.76
N SER A 182 -15.59 4.95 11.30
CA SER A 182 -16.72 4.42 10.53
C SER A 182 -17.98 5.17 10.95
N THR A 183 -18.88 5.42 10.00
CA THR A 183 -20.16 6.05 10.31
C THR A 183 -21.03 5.07 11.08
N ASN A 184 -21.66 5.54 12.16
CA ASN A 184 -22.55 4.76 13.05
C ASN A 184 -21.86 3.74 13.97
N ASP A 185 -20.53 3.68 13.97
CA ASP A 185 -19.76 2.90 14.95
C ASP A 185 -18.88 3.83 15.80
N ASP A 186 -18.57 3.41 17.03
CA ASP A 186 -17.50 4.04 17.81
C ASP A 186 -16.15 3.89 17.10
N ILE A 187 -15.15 4.69 17.49
CA ILE A 187 -13.78 4.58 16.96
C ILE A 187 -13.32 3.12 17.04
N ILE A 188 -13.04 2.53 15.89
CA ILE A 188 -12.72 1.12 15.78
C ILE A 188 -11.22 0.96 16.05
N THR A 189 -10.89 0.28 17.15
CA THR A 189 -9.50 0.00 17.54
C THR A 189 -8.89 -1.19 16.79
N TYR A 190 -9.19 -1.31 15.49
CA TYR A 190 -8.51 -2.27 14.62
C TYR A 190 -7.15 -1.68 14.24
N LEU A 191 -6.09 -2.32 14.70
CA LEU A 191 -4.72 -1.86 14.52
C LEU A 191 -3.88 -2.97 13.91
N ASN A 192 -3.08 -2.57 12.93
CA ASN A 192 -2.14 -3.38 12.20
C ASN A 192 -0.74 -2.82 12.48
N GLY A 193 0.14 -3.63 13.05
CA GLY A 193 1.56 -3.30 13.24
C GLY A 193 2.45 -4.31 12.53
N ALA A 194 3.50 -3.85 11.87
CA ALA A 194 4.52 -4.73 11.30
C ALA A 194 5.92 -4.17 11.48
N LEU A 195 6.89 -5.06 11.67
CA LEU A 195 8.30 -4.76 11.73
C LEU A 195 9.04 -5.82 10.91
N GLN A 196 9.81 -5.40 9.92
CA GLN A 196 10.61 -6.28 9.09
C GLN A 196 12.02 -5.73 8.89
N TYR A 197 12.98 -6.63 8.74
CA TYR A 197 14.35 -6.25 8.40
C TYR A 197 14.88 -7.22 7.36
N THR A 198 15.40 -6.72 6.26
CA THR A 198 15.97 -7.55 5.19
C THR A 198 17.47 -7.71 5.37
N PHE A 199 17.95 -8.94 5.49
CA PHE A 199 19.36 -9.28 5.49
C PHE A 199 19.79 -9.75 4.10
N ASP A 200 20.90 -9.23 3.59
CA ASP A 200 21.55 -9.82 2.42
C ASP A 200 22.37 -11.03 2.85
N ALA A 201 21.99 -12.20 2.38
CA ALA A 201 22.65 -13.48 2.63
C ALA A 201 23.50 -13.88 1.42
N GLY A 202 24.36 -12.97 0.97
CA GLY A 202 25.12 -13.06 -0.29
C GLY A 202 24.48 -12.26 -1.42
N GLU A 203 25.04 -12.36 -2.63
CA GLU A 203 24.62 -11.54 -3.77
C GLU A 203 23.22 -11.87 -4.31
N LYS A 204 22.79 -13.13 -4.10
CA LYS A 204 21.58 -13.68 -4.75
C LYS A 204 20.46 -13.98 -3.77
N PHE A 205 20.72 -13.94 -2.47
CA PHE A 205 19.77 -14.35 -1.45
C PHE A 205 19.51 -13.22 -0.48
N LYS A 206 18.24 -12.97 -0.19
CA LYS A 206 17.79 -12.06 0.87
C LYS A 206 16.94 -12.85 1.84
N VAL A 207 17.04 -12.51 3.12
CA VAL A 207 16.23 -13.12 4.18
C VAL A 207 15.58 -12.01 4.98
N THR A 208 14.26 -12.01 5.04
CA THR A 208 13.45 -11.00 5.71
C THR A 208 12.61 -11.65 6.79
N PRO A 209 13.09 -11.70 8.06
CA PRO A 209 12.20 -11.91 9.18
C PRO A 209 11.27 -10.71 9.35
N TRP A 210 10.00 -10.98 9.67
CA TRP A 210 9.08 -9.96 10.14
C TRP A 210 8.26 -10.39 11.34
N LEU A 211 7.83 -9.41 12.11
CA LEU A 211 6.83 -9.50 13.15
C LEU A 211 5.59 -8.74 12.71
N SER A 212 4.42 -9.34 12.90
CA SER A 212 3.12 -8.69 12.67
C SER A 212 2.30 -8.70 13.97
N TYR A 213 1.52 -7.66 14.21
CA TYR A 213 0.54 -7.59 15.28
C TYR A 213 -0.77 -7.06 14.74
N GLN A 214 -1.87 -7.73 15.05
CA GLN A 214 -3.22 -7.32 14.70
C GLN A 214 -4.04 -7.23 15.98
N ASN A 215 -4.42 -6.01 16.35
CA ASN A 215 -5.44 -5.80 17.39
C ASN A 215 -6.81 -5.98 16.75
N LEU A 216 -7.56 -6.94 17.28
CA LEU A 216 -8.89 -7.29 16.79
C LEU A 216 -9.88 -6.86 17.87
N PRO A 217 -10.80 -5.91 17.61
CA PRO A 217 -11.69 -5.40 18.65
C PRO A 217 -12.52 -6.53 19.29
N VAL A 218 -12.97 -7.49 18.49
CA VAL A 218 -13.99 -8.46 18.92
C VAL A 218 -13.38 -9.79 19.39
N ILE A 219 -12.18 -10.14 18.93
CA ILE A 219 -11.55 -11.43 19.20
C ILE A 219 -10.12 -11.23 19.68
N LYS A 220 -9.48 -12.29 20.17
CA LYS A 220 -8.10 -12.22 20.65
C LYS A 220 -7.16 -11.67 19.57
N SER A 221 -6.40 -10.63 19.92
CA SER A 221 -5.33 -10.08 19.08
C SER A 221 -4.36 -11.17 18.61
N VAL A 222 -3.85 -11.02 17.39
CA VAL A 222 -2.99 -11.99 16.75
C VAL A 222 -1.61 -11.39 16.55
N GLY A 223 -0.61 -12.01 17.16
CA GLY A 223 0.79 -11.79 16.83
C GLY A 223 1.23 -12.82 15.80
N GLY A 224 2.16 -12.45 14.92
CA GLY A 224 2.72 -13.35 13.93
C GLY A 224 4.21 -13.13 13.76
N LEU A 225 4.94 -14.22 13.56
CA LEU A 225 6.35 -14.25 13.21
C LEU A 225 6.48 -14.95 11.88
N TYR A 226 7.16 -14.32 10.93
CA TYR A 226 7.36 -14.85 9.60
C TYR A 226 8.81 -14.68 9.18
N VAL A 227 9.25 -15.54 8.28
CA VAL A 227 10.54 -15.44 7.61
C VAL A 227 10.30 -15.66 6.14
N LYS A 228 10.71 -14.68 5.33
CA LYS A 228 10.72 -14.75 3.87
C LYS A 228 12.17 -14.90 3.40
N GLY A 229 12.40 -15.79 2.45
CA GLY A 229 13.65 -15.89 1.70
C GLY A 229 13.39 -15.58 0.24
N ASP A 230 14.13 -14.62 -0.31
CA ASP A 230 14.07 -14.24 -1.72
C ASP A 230 15.37 -14.68 -2.42
N TYR A 231 15.23 -15.26 -3.61
CA TYR A 231 16.32 -15.67 -4.48
C TYR A 231 16.23 -14.91 -5.80
N LEU A 232 17.31 -14.18 -6.12
CA LEU A 232 17.45 -13.34 -7.32
C LEU A 232 16.32 -12.32 -7.52
N ASP A 233 15.65 -11.90 -6.44
CA ASP A 233 14.45 -11.05 -6.49
C ASP A 233 13.33 -11.61 -7.40
N LYS A 234 13.36 -12.93 -7.65
CA LYS A 234 12.47 -13.65 -8.58
C LYS A 234 11.70 -14.75 -7.90
N LEU A 235 12.34 -15.56 -7.07
CA LEU A 235 11.69 -16.68 -6.38
C LEU A 235 11.67 -16.37 -4.90
N TRP A 236 10.54 -16.56 -4.24
CA TRP A 236 10.47 -16.37 -2.81
C TRP A 236 9.71 -17.50 -2.12
N LEU A 237 10.17 -17.82 -0.92
CA LEU A 237 9.54 -18.76 0.00
C LEU A 237 9.31 -18.05 1.32
N GLN A 238 8.16 -18.27 1.94
CA GLN A 238 7.83 -17.67 3.22
C GLN A 238 7.19 -18.71 4.12
N ALA A 239 7.62 -18.74 5.37
CA ALA A 239 6.99 -19.50 6.44
C ALA A 239 6.59 -18.56 7.56
N GLY A 240 5.55 -18.92 8.31
CA GLY A 240 5.15 -18.13 9.48
C GLY A 240 4.31 -18.88 10.48
N TYR A 241 4.29 -18.33 11.68
CA TYR A 241 3.51 -18.82 12.80
C TYR A 241 2.79 -17.67 13.49
N GLN A 242 1.52 -17.87 13.80
CA GLN A 242 0.66 -16.90 14.49
C GLN A 242 0.27 -17.40 15.88
N THR A 243 0.07 -16.48 16.83
CA THR A 243 -0.27 -16.78 18.23
C THR A 243 -1.65 -17.42 18.41
N ASN A 244 -2.51 -17.37 17.39
CA ASN A 244 -3.75 -18.13 17.32
C ASN A 244 -3.52 -19.60 16.90
N SER A 245 -2.26 -20.04 16.89
CA SER A 245 -1.81 -21.39 16.54
C SER A 245 -2.07 -21.75 15.09
N ALA A 246 -1.78 -20.78 14.20
CA ALA A 246 -1.82 -20.97 12.75
C ALA A 246 -0.40 -21.00 12.17
N PHE A 247 -0.14 -22.01 11.34
CA PHE A 247 1.10 -22.17 10.58
C PHE A 247 0.82 -21.84 9.11
N SER A 248 1.68 -21.01 8.53
CA SER A 248 1.58 -20.57 7.13
C SER A 248 2.83 -21.00 6.37
N ALA A 249 2.63 -21.54 5.18
CA ALA A 249 3.69 -21.79 4.20
C ALA A 249 3.26 -21.18 2.86
N MET A 250 4.15 -20.42 2.25
CA MET A 250 3.87 -19.64 1.05
C MET A 250 5.06 -19.69 0.11
N ALA A 251 4.78 -19.61 -1.17
CA ALA A 251 5.79 -19.53 -2.22
C ALA A 251 5.26 -18.64 -3.33
N GLY A 252 6.17 -17.99 -4.05
CA GLY A 252 5.80 -17.27 -5.24
C GLY A 252 6.97 -17.00 -6.14
N PHE A 253 6.64 -16.51 -7.33
CA PHE A 253 7.62 -16.10 -8.31
C PHE A 253 7.22 -14.80 -8.97
N LYS A 254 8.24 -14.03 -9.37
CA LYS A 254 8.16 -12.83 -10.19
C LYS A 254 8.84 -13.12 -11.52
N TRP A 255 8.14 -12.83 -12.60
CA TRP A 255 8.65 -12.86 -13.96
C TRP A 255 8.36 -11.51 -14.62
N GLU A 256 9.42 -10.72 -14.83
CA GLU A 256 9.34 -9.35 -15.34
C GLU A 256 8.37 -8.50 -14.51
N ASN A 257 7.29 -8.05 -15.14
CA ASN A 257 6.24 -7.23 -14.57
C ASN A 257 5.18 -8.05 -13.83
N PHE A 258 5.16 -9.37 -13.99
CA PHE A 258 4.17 -10.26 -13.41
C PHE A 258 4.70 -10.94 -12.15
N GLY A 259 3.83 -11.13 -11.16
CA GLY A 259 4.12 -11.95 -9.98
C GLY A 259 2.91 -12.79 -9.60
N ILE A 260 3.18 -14.01 -9.14
CA ILE A 260 2.16 -14.89 -8.57
C ILE A 260 2.67 -15.50 -7.28
N GLY A 261 1.80 -15.58 -6.30
CA GLY A 261 2.06 -16.21 -5.02
C GLY A 261 0.93 -17.16 -4.66
N TYR A 262 1.29 -18.23 -3.97
CA TYR A 262 0.34 -19.14 -3.35
C TYR A 262 0.73 -19.37 -1.90
N GLY A 263 -0.28 -19.40 -1.04
CA GLY A 263 -0.13 -19.62 0.38
C GLY A 263 -1.13 -20.61 0.91
N TYR A 264 -0.70 -21.40 1.87
CA TYR A 264 -1.57 -22.25 2.66
C TYR A 264 -1.33 -22.00 4.13
N THR A 265 -2.40 -21.77 4.88
CA THR A 265 -2.36 -21.61 6.32
C THR A 265 -3.31 -22.59 7.00
N PHE A 266 -2.81 -23.34 7.96
CA PHE A 266 -3.60 -24.29 8.75
C PHE A 266 -3.46 -24.02 10.24
N SER A 267 -4.44 -24.43 11.04
CA SER A 267 -4.41 -24.29 12.51
C SER A 267 -4.26 -25.65 13.18
N ASN A 268 -3.47 -25.71 14.26
CA ASN A 268 -3.26 -26.94 15.04
C ASN A 268 -4.26 -27.11 16.20
N LYS A 269 -5.29 -26.25 16.32
CA LYS A 269 -6.26 -26.29 17.42
C LYS A 269 -7.25 -27.45 17.28
N LEU A 270 -7.99 -27.73 18.36
CA LEU A 270 -9.05 -28.74 18.44
C LEU A 270 -10.12 -28.63 17.33
N PHE A 271 -10.32 -27.42 16.77
CA PHE A 271 -11.20 -27.17 15.61
C PHE A 271 -10.59 -27.57 14.24
N SER A 272 -9.37 -28.11 14.19
CA SER A 272 -8.78 -28.70 12.98
C SER A 272 -9.59 -29.86 12.39
N VAL A 273 -10.49 -30.45 13.19
CA VAL A 273 -11.44 -31.48 12.75
C VAL A 273 -12.51 -30.91 11.80
N ILE A 274 -12.81 -29.60 11.87
CA ILE A 274 -13.86 -28.92 11.08
C ILE A 274 -13.27 -27.87 10.12
N SER A 275 -12.07 -27.36 10.40
CA SER A 275 -11.37 -26.38 9.57
C SER A 275 -10.08 -26.95 9.00
N THR A 276 -10.07 -27.14 7.67
CA THR A 276 -8.90 -27.61 6.91
C THR A 276 -7.91 -26.48 6.59
N GLY A 277 -8.00 -25.32 7.26
CA GLY A 277 -7.20 -24.15 6.93
C GLY A 277 -7.74 -23.35 5.75
N TYR A 278 -6.89 -22.51 5.17
CA TYR A 278 -7.22 -21.67 4.03
C TYR A 278 -6.09 -21.54 3.02
N HIS A 279 -6.50 -21.46 1.77
CA HIS A 279 -5.68 -21.25 0.61
C HIS A 279 -5.75 -19.78 0.21
N GLU A 280 -4.63 -19.24 -0.23
CA GLU A 280 -4.53 -17.88 -0.73
C GLU A 280 -3.73 -17.86 -2.03
N VAL A 281 -4.20 -17.09 -3.00
CA VAL A 281 -3.53 -16.82 -4.27
C VAL A 281 -3.37 -15.31 -4.39
N SER A 282 -2.19 -14.87 -4.78
CA SER A 282 -1.86 -13.48 -5.06
C SER A 282 -1.39 -13.35 -6.50
N LEU A 283 -1.87 -12.34 -7.21
CA LEU A 283 -1.41 -11.94 -8.53
C LEU A 283 -1.00 -10.48 -8.47
N ARG A 284 0.15 -10.17 -9.05
CA ARG A 284 0.65 -8.80 -9.18
C ARG A 284 1.02 -8.53 -10.62
N TYR A 285 0.71 -7.32 -11.09
CA TYR A 285 1.22 -6.81 -12.35
C TYR A 285 1.75 -5.38 -12.14
N GLN A 286 3.01 -5.15 -12.50
CA GLN A 286 3.71 -3.89 -12.33
C GLN A 286 3.95 -3.26 -13.70
N LEU A 287 3.25 -2.18 -14.00
CA LEU A 287 3.50 -1.40 -15.20
C LEU A 287 4.55 -0.33 -14.89
N VAL A 288 5.81 -0.68 -15.14
CA VAL A 288 6.92 0.27 -15.11
C VAL A 288 6.93 0.99 -16.45
N ASN A 289 6.62 2.28 -16.44
CA ASN A 289 6.92 3.09 -17.62
C ASN A 289 8.44 3.21 -17.70
N ASN A 290 9.05 2.65 -18.74
CA ASN A 290 10.42 2.96 -19.16
C ASN A 290 10.52 4.40 -19.69
N LYS A 291 9.83 5.36 -19.05
CA LYS A 291 10.32 6.72 -19.08
C LYS A 291 11.52 6.64 -18.17
N GLU A 292 12.71 6.67 -18.75
CA GLU A 292 13.95 6.81 -18.01
C GLU A 292 13.65 7.70 -16.80
N ASP A 293 13.86 7.14 -15.61
CA ASP A 293 14.27 7.97 -14.50
C ASP A 293 15.57 8.64 -14.97
N VAL A 294 15.43 9.69 -15.76
CA VAL A 294 16.31 10.84 -15.68
C VAL A 294 16.16 11.22 -14.23
N ALA A 295 17.06 10.65 -13.43
CA ALA A 295 17.27 10.96 -12.04
C ALA A 295 17.13 12.49 -11.94
N PRO A 296 16.51 13.03 -10.88
CA PRO A 296 16.77 14.42 -10.57
C PRO A 296 18.29 14.57 -10.66
N SER A 297 18.76 15.38 -11.60
CA SER A 297 20.18 15.62 -11.76
C SER A 297 20.70 15.89 -10.36
N SER A 298 21.62 15.06 -9.89
CA SER A 298 22.20 15.13 -8.56
C SER A 298 23.16 16.34 -8.44
N GLY A 299 22.79 17.45 -9.07
CA GLY A 299 23.46 18.73 -9.01
C GLY A 299 22.41 19.76 -8.66
N ASN A 300 22.77 20.68 -7.78
CA ASN A 300 22.00 21.86 -7.42
C ASN A 300 21.76 22.72 -8.67
N THR A 301 20.85 22.33 -9.56
CA THR A 301 20.51 23.10 -10.76
C THR A 301 19.69 24.30 -10.31
N THR A 302 20.30 25.48 -10.34
CA THR A 302 19.66 26.72 -9.93
C THR A 302 18.76 27.27 -11.05
N LEU A 303 17.82 28.15 -10.72
CA LEU A 303 17.04 28.89 -11.73
C LEU A 303 17.93 29.64 -12.74
N ALA A 304 19.16 30.02 -12.37
CA ALA A 304 20.11 30.65 -13.27
C ALA A 304 20.64 29.67 -14.33
N ASP A 305 20.91 28.41 -13.94
CA ASP A 305 21.38 27.37 -14.86
C ASP A 305 20.28 27.00 -15.87
N ILE A 306 19.04 26.89 -15.39
CA ILE A 306 17.86 26.61 -16.23
C ILE A 306 17.64 27.76 -17.22
N LEU A 307 17.72 29.01 -16.76
CA LEU A 307 17.55 30.18 -17.63
C LEU A 307 18.65 30.27 -18.70
N SER A 308 19.90 29.96 -18.33
CA SER A 308 21.02 29.92 -19.27
C SER A 308 20.77 28.88 -20.37
N GLU A 309 20.37 27.67 -19.98
CA GLU A 309 20.15 26.58 -20.93
C GLU A 309 18.90 26.82 -21.79
N MET A 310 17.80 27.31 -21.22
CA MET A 310 16.63 27.73 -22.00
C MET A 310 16.95 28.85 -22.99
N THR A 311 17.84 29.78 -22.63
CA THR A 311 18.28 30.84 -23.55
C THR A 311 19.10 30.24 -24.69
N ARG A 312 20.05 29.34 -24.40
CA ARG A 312 20.83 28.62 -25.40
C ARG A 312 19.93 27.88 -26.40
N LEU A 313 18.92 27.16 -25.91
CA LEU A 313 17.96 26.46 -26.78
C LEU A 313 17.11 27.43 -27.60
N ALA A 314 16.62 28.51 -26.99
CA ALA A 314 15.80 29.51 -27.68
C ALA A 314 16.58 30.21 -28.80
N ASP A 315 17.89 30.33 -28.67
CA ASP A 315 18.76 30.95 -29.67
C ASP A 315 19.30 29.95 -30.72
N THR A 316 19.11 28.63 -30.50
CA THR A 316 19.49 27.59 -31.46
C THR A 316 18.54 27.59 -32.66
N GLU A 317 19.09 27.42 -33.86
CA GLU A 317 18.33 27.28 -35.11
C GLU A 317 17.70 25.89 -35.21
N VAL A 318 16.40 25.82 -35.48
CA VAL A 318 15.67 24.55 -35.59
C VAL A 318 15.79 24.02 -37.01
N THR A 319 16.35 22.82 -37.14
CA THR A 319 16.45 22.05 -38.39
C THR A 319 15.70 20.73 -38.23
N GLU A 320 15.35 20.07 -39.34
CA GLU A 320 14.66 18.77 -39.27
C GLU A 320 15.47 17.68 -38.54
N GLU A 321 16.80 17.82 -38.48
CA GLU A 321 17.69 16.86 -37.81
C GLU A 321 17.75 17.07 -36.29
N ASN A 322 17.66 18.32 -35.81
CA ASN A 322 17.76 18.64 -34.38
C ASN A 322 16.41 18.88 -33.69
N LYS A 323 15.30 18.94 -34.44
CA LYS A 323 13.96 19.25 -33.91
C LYS A 323 13.53 18.30 -32.79
N GLU A 324 13.83 17.01 -32.92
CA GLU A 324 13.43 16.02 -31.91
C GLU A 324 14.31 16.08 -30.66
N ASP A 325 15.63 16.26 -30.82
CA ASP A 325 16.57 16.49 -29.70
C ASP A 325 16.22 17.76 -28.91
N LEU A 326 15.86 18.85 -29.60
CA LEU A 326 15.43 20.09 -28.95
C LEU A 326 14.12 19.91 -28.15
N LYS A 327 13.19 19.07 -28.61
CA LYS A 327 11.98 18.74 -27.83
C LYS A 327 12.32 17.93 -26.58
N ASP A 328 13.21 16.95 -26.68
CA ASP A 328 13.63 16.15 -25.54
C ASP A 328 14.34 17.00 -24.49
N GLN A 329 15.23 17.91 -24.92
CA GLN A 329 15.89 18.88 -24.03
C GLN A 329 14.89 19.85 -23.39
N LEU A 330 13.87 20.31 -24.12
CA LEU A 330 12.80 21.14 -23.57
C LEU A 330 11.98 20.40 -22.51
N VAL A 331 11.63 19.13 -22.74
CA VAL A 331 10.92 18.30 -21.76
C VAL A 331 11.76 18.12 -20.49
N LYS A 332 13.07 17.89 -20.65
CA LYS A 332 14.01 17.79 -19.53
C LYS A 332 14.06 19.08 -18.70
N LEU A 333 14.23 20.24 -19.33
CA LEU A 333 14.29 21.53 -18.64
C LEU A 333 12.99 21.89 -17.91
N LYS A 334 11.82 21.54 -18.47
CA LYS A 334 10.54 21.71 -17.76
C LYS A 334 10.47 20.89 -16.49
N LYS A 335 11.03 19.67 -16.51
CA LYS A 335 11.10 18.79 -15.33
C LYS A 335 12.09 19.31 -14.29
N GLU A 336 13.23 19.86 -14.72
CA GLU A 336 14.20 20.52 -13.83
C GLU A 336 13.60 21.77 -13.18
N LEU A 337 12.87 22.59 -13.94
CA LEU A 337 12.17 23.78 -13.43
C LEU A 337 11.14 23.44 -12.34
N LEU A 338 10.41 22.33 -12.50
CA LEU A 338 9.43 21.87 -11.51
C LEU A 338 10.10 21.45 -10.17
N ASN A 339 11.36 21.02 -10.23
CA ASN A 339 12.10 20.50 -9.08
C ASN A 339 13.17 21.49 -8.57
N ALA A 340 13.27 22.69 -9.15
CA ALA A 340 14.29 23.66 -8.79
C ALA A 340 14.08 24.19 -7.36
N GLU A 341 15.15 24.28 -6.58
CA GLU A 341 15.11 24.91 -5.26
C GLU A 341 14.92 26.43 -5.41
N ILE A 342 13.90 26.96 -4.73
CA ILE A 342 13.58 28.39 -4.74
C ILE A 342 13.94 28.97 -3.38
N ASP A 343 15.00 29.78 -3.32
CA ASP A 343 15.32 30.60 -2.16
C ASP A 343 14.56 31.94 -2.23
N ASN A 344 13.52 32.06 -1.40
CA ASN A 344 12.68 33.25 -1.28
C ASN A 344 12.72 33.84 0.14
N THR A 345 13.81 33.61 0.88
CA THR A 345 13.89 33.91 2.31
C THR A 345 13.95 35.41 2.65
N ASP A 346 14.34 36.27 1.70
CA ASP A 346 14.31 37.75 1.83
C ASP A 346 13.70 38.42 0.57
N PRO A 347 13.00 39.58 0.68
CA PRO A 347 12.33 40.22 -0.46
C PRO A 347 13.24 40.54 -1.66
N LYS A 348 14.54 40.77 -1.45
CA LYS A 348 15.49 40.96 -2.56
C LYS A 348 15.70 39.69 -3.37
N GLN A 349 15.78 38.54 -2.71
CA GLN A 349 15.91 37.24 -3.37
C GLN A 349 14.61 36.82 -4.03
N ALA A 350 13.46 37.05 -3.39
CA ALA A 350 12.15 36.79 -3.98
C ALA A 350 11.94 37.55 -5.30
N LYS A 351 12.34 38.83 -5.36
CA LYS A 351 12.29 39.62 -6.60
C LYS A 351 13.20 39.05 -7.69
N LYS A 352 14.40 38.60 -7.33
CA LYS A 352 15.34 37.97 -8.28
C LYS A 352 14.79 36.67 -8.86
N VAL A 353 14.15 35.86 -8.01
CA VAL A 353 13.46 34.62 -8.43
C VAL A 353 12.32 34.94 -9.39
N GLU A 354 11.50 35.95 -9.09
CA GLU A 354 10.39 36.37 -9.94
C GLU A 354 10.86 36.84 -11.33
N GLU A 355 11.94 37.63 -11.38
CA GLU A 355 12.58 38.05 -12.64
C GLU A 355 13.09 36.85 -13.45
N GLN A 356 13.72 35.87 -12.79
CA GLN A 356 14.21 34.65 -13.45
C GLN A 356 13.08 33.78 -13.99
N LEU A 357 12.02 33.56 -13.22
CA LEU A 357 10.84 32.78 -13.65
C LEU A 357 10.13 33.45 -14.83
N THR A 358 10.04 34.78 -14.82
CA THR A 358 9.45 35.54 -15.93
C THR A 358 10.27 35.36 -17.20
N ALA A 359 11.59 35.52 -17.12
CA ALA A 359 12.49 35.32 -18.27
C ALA A 359 12.46 33.87 -18.80
N ILE A 360 12.41 32.87 -17.90
CA ILE A 360 12.25 31.46 -18.24
C ILE A 360 10.95 31.23 -19.02
N ASN A 361 9.84 31.81 -18.57
CA ASN A 361 8.55 31.65 -19.22
C ASN A 361 8.53 32.30 -20.63
N GLU A 362 9.15 33.46 -20.80
CA GLU A 362 9.28 34.10 -22.12
C GLU A 362 10.07 33.21 -23.09
N LYS A 363 11.21 32.65 -22.66
CA LYS A 363 12.03 31.75 -23.48
C LYS A 363 11.31 30.45 -23.79
N LEU A 364 10.54 29.92 -22.84
CA LEU A 364 9.72 28.73 -23.03
C LEU A 364 8.69 28.92 -24.14
N ILE A 365 7.97 30.05 -24.14
CA ILE A 365 6.96 30.37 -25.17
C ILE A 365 7.61 30.46 -26.56
N ILE A 366 8.76 31.12 -26.67
CA ILE A 366 9.51 31.24 -27.93
C ILE A 366 9.90 29.86 -28.45
N LEU A 367 10.45 29.00 -27.59
CA LEU A 367 10.91 27.66 -27.98
C LEU A 367 9.74 26.76 -28.39
N GLU A 368 8.61 26.82 -27.68
CA GLU A 368 7.40 26.08 -28.04
C GLU A 368 6.81 26.51 -29.39
N GLN A 369 6.91 27.80 -29.73
CA GLN A 369 6.50 28.30 -31.04
C GLN A 369 7.43 27.82 -32.16
N LYS A 370 8.74 27.76 -31.91
CA LYS A 370 9.73 27.27 -32.88
C LYS A 370 9.65 25.76 -33.15
N LEU A 371 9.19 24.97 -32.16
CA LEU A 371 9.16 23.50 -32.23
C LEU A 371 7.83 22.90 -32.70
N LYS A 372 6.78 23.72 -32.88
CA LYS A 372 5.57 23.35 -33.63
C LYS A 372 5.92 23.32 -35.11
#